data_AF-A0A2N2SXW1-F1
#
_entry.id   AF-A0A2N2SXW1-F1
#
_cell.length_a   1.000
_cell.length_b   1.000
_cell.length_c   1.000
_cell.angle_alpha   90.00
_cell.angle_beta   90.00
_cell.angle_gamma   90.00
#
_symmetry.space_group_name_H-M   'P 1'
#
loop_
_entity.id
_entity.type
_entity.pdbx_description
1 polymer ?
#
loop_
_entity_poly.entity_id
_entity_poly.type
_entity_poly.pdbx_seq_one_letter_code
_entity_poly.pdbx_strand_id
1 'polypeptide(L)'
;SALLSRAAVYVLQPLTAEDLKQIVASAQALQALPAIEPKAIERLVAYADGDARRLLNTLETLAVSATQEKRAEITDVWLLKVLGERMRRYDKGGEQFYDTISALHKSVRGSDPDAALYWLVRMLDGGADPRYMARRLIRMASEDIGLADPRALRLALDAAEVYERLGTPEGELALAECVVYLAVAPKSNAVYKAFNAAKAFVKQDGTRPVPMHLRNAPTKLMKELDYGKGYRYAHDEADGFAAGERYLPEGMAAPGFYRPVQRGLEIKIADKLRALKERNDQAR
;
A
#
# COMPACT_ATOMS: atom_id res chain seq x y z
N SER A 1 -17.69 16.44 11.31
CA SER A 1 -16.70 16.76 12.35
C SER A 1 -16.99 18.15 12.88
N ALA A 2 -17.20 18.32 14.19
CA ALA A 2 -17.51 19.63 14.81
C ALA A 2 -16.36 20.65 14.65
N LEU A 3 -15.13 20.19 14.42
CA LEU A 3 -13.95 21.03 14.27
C LEU A 3 -13.97 21.91 13.01
N LEU A 4 -14.38 21.34 11.86
CA LEU A 4 -14.41 22.06 10.58
C LEU A 4 -15.44 23.21 10.56
N SER A 5 -16.41 23.20 11.48
CA SER A 5 -17.40 24.28 11.60
C SER A 5 -16.88 25.52 12.32
N ARG A 6 -15.70 25.45 12.96
CA ARG A 6 -15.10 26.53 13.77
C ARG A 6 -13.63 26.80 13.44
N ALA A 7 -13.08 26.16 12.42
CA ALA A 7 -11.70 26.33 11.98
C ALA A 7 -11.66 26.63 10.48
N ALA A 8 -10.99 27.73 10.11
CA ALA A 8 -10.71 28.04 8.72
C ALA A 8 -9.64 27.08 8.18
N VAL A 9 -9.91 26.47 7.03
CA VAL A 9 -8.97 25.59 6.33
C VAL A 9 -8.32 26.38 5.22
N TYR A 10 -6.99 26.48 5.27
CA TYR A 10 -6.19 27.08 4.21
C TYR A 10 -5.38 26.00 3.51
N VAL A 11 -5.41 26.00 2.19
CA VAL A 11 -4.55 25.14 1.37
C VAL A 11 -3.31 25.94 1.03
N LEU A 12 -2.16 25.50 1.54
CA LEU A 12 -0.86 26.07 1.19
C LEU A 12 -0.29 25.34 -0.02
N GLN A 13 0.43 26.06 -0.86
CA GLN A 13 1.14 25.50 -2.01
C GLN A 13 2.64 25.40 -1.70
N PRO A 14 3.37 24.47 -2.34
CA PRO A 14 4.83 24.47 -2.29
C PRO A 14 5.40 25.81 -2.76
N LEU A 15 6.53 26.20 -2.17
CA LEU A 15 7.22 27.43 -2.57
C LEU A 15 7.78 27.31 -3.97
N THR A 16 7.78 28.41 -4.71
CA THR A 16 8.42 28.46 -6.03
C THR A 16 9.95 28.47 -5.87
N ALA A 17 10.65 28.18 -6.97
CA ALA A 17 12.11 28.29 -6.99
C ALA A 17 12.59 29.70 -6.60
N GLU A 18 11.84 30.74 -6.96
CA GLU A 18 12.18 32.13 -6.62
C GLU A 18 12.01 32.41 -5.13
N ASP A 19 10.91 31.92 -4.53
CA ASP A 19 10.68 32.04 -3.08
C ASP A 19 11.81 31.36 -2.29
N LEU A 20 12.26 30.19 -2.74
CA LEU A 20 13.37 29.48 -2.11
C LEU A 20 14.70 30.23 -2.27
N LYS A 21 14.96 30.85 -3.43
CA LYS A 21 16.15 31.71 -3.63
C LYS A 21 16.16 32.90 -2.67
N GLN A 22 15.00 33.49 -2.40
CA GLN A 22 14.89 34.58 -1.42
C GLN A 22 15.23 34.12 0.00
N ILE A 23 14.87 32.89 0.37
CA ILE A 23 15.27 32.29 1.66
C ILE A 23 16.79 32.11 1.73
N VAL A 24 17.42 31.62 0.66
CA VAL A 24 18.90 31.49 0.60
C VAL A 24 19.56 32.87 0.75
N ALA A 25 19.09 33.87 0.00
CA ALA A 25 19.62 35.22 0.05
C ALA A 25 19.49 35.84 1.45
N SER A 26 18.35 35.60 2.12
CA SER A 26 18.14 36.06 3.50
C SER A 26 19.13 35.41 4.47
N ALA A 27 19.41 34.11 4.33
CA ALA A 27 20.39 33.42 5.16
C ALA A 27 21.82 33.91 4.92
N GLN A 28 22.18 34.25 3.67
CA GLN A 28 23.47 34.85 3.33
C GLN A 28 23.62 36.26 3.91
N ALA A 29 22.56 37.08 3.90
CA ALA A 29 22.58 38.43 4.46
C ALA A 29 22.82 38.42 5.99
N LEU A 30 22.39 37.37 6.68
CA LEU A 30 22.66 37.15 8.12
C LEU A 30 24.09 36.66 8.40
N GLN A 31 24.93 36.46 7.39
CA GLN A 31 26.27 35.88 7.50
C GLN A 31 26.29 34.51 8.21
N ALA A 32 25.17 33.79 8.17
CA ALA A 32 25.04 32.47 8.79
C ALA A 32 25.69 31.35 7.94
N LEU A 33 26.17 31.69 6.73
CA LEU A 33 26.68 30.77 5.73
C LEU A 33 27.96 31.33 5.08
N PRO A 34 28.93 30.48 4.72
CA PRO A 34 29.98 30.84 3.77
C PRO A 34 29.39 31.27 2.41
N ALA A 35 30.23 31.84 1.54
CA ALA A 35 29.82 32.15 0.17
C ALA A 35 29.29 30.89 -0.54
N ILE A 36 28.25 31.04 -1.36
CA ILE A 36 27.65 29.92 -2.10
C ILE A 36 27.71 30.28 -3.58
N GLU A 37 28.31 29.41 -4.39
CA GLU A 37 28.38 29.68 -5.82
C GLU A 37 26.97 29.61 -6.45
N PRO A 38 26.68 30.39 -7.50
CA PRO A 38 25.34 30.45 -8.09
C PRO A 38 24.77 29.09 -8.49
N LYS A 39 25.63 28.20 -9.02
CA LYS A 39 25.24 26.85 -9.43
C LYS A 39 24.80 25.99 -8.24
N ALA A 40 25.46 26.14 -7.09
CA ALA A 40 25.09 25.46 -5.85
C ALA A 40 23.76 25.99 -5.30
N ILE A 41 23.44 27.28 -5.49
CA ILE A 41 22.13 27.86 -5.13
C ILE A 41 21.03 27.21 -5.96
N GLU A 42 21.17 27.13 -7.28
CA GLU A 42 20.19 26.46 -8.15
C GLU A 42 19.97 25.01 -7.72
N ARG A 43 21.06 24.30 -7.36
CA ARG A 43 20.98 22.92 -6.87
C ARG A 43 20.31 22.82 -5.50
N LEU A 44 20.56 23.75 -4.59
CA LEU A 44 19.90 23.79 -3.28
C LEU A 44 18.40 24.01 -3.41
N VAL A 45 18.00 24.90 -4.31
CA VAL A 45 16.60 25.19 -4.61
C VAL A 45 15.92 23.97 -5.24
N ALA A 46 16.56 23.36 -6.23
CA ALA A 46 16.08 22.12 -6.83
C ALA A 46 15.98 20.98 -5.80
N TYR A 47 16.96 20.87 -4.90
CA TYR A 47 16.94 19.87 -3.82
C TYR A 47 15.82 20.13 -2.82
N ALA A 48 15.53 21.39 -2.50
CA ALA A 48 14.47 21.73 -1.56
C ALA A 48 13.06 21.44 -2.10
N ASP A 49 12.87 21.44 -3.42
CA ASP A 49 11.65 20.97 -4.11
C ASP A 49 10.36 21.58 -3.53
N GLY A 50 10.39 22.89 -3.26
CA GLY A 50 9.29 23.67 -2.70
C GLY A 50 9.15 23.65 -1.17
N ASP A 51 10.04 22.96 -0.45
CA ASP A 51 10.05 22.88 1.02
C ASP A 51 11.13 23.80 1.65
N ALA A 52 10.68 24.91 2.25
CA ALA A 52 11.54 25.84 2.99
C ALA A 52 12.26 25.20 4.19
N ARG A 53 11.62 24.27 4.90
CA ARG A 53 12.22 23.61 6.06
C ARG A 53 13.37 22.72 5.62
N ARG A 54 13.18 21.96 4.55
CA ARG A 54 14.24 21.15 3.95
C ARG A 54 15.41 22.01 3.50
N LEU A 55 15.14 23.15 2.86
CA LEU A 55 16.17 24.11 2.47
C LEU A 55 16.96 24.61 3.68
N LEU A 56 16.28 25.13 4.69
CA LEU A 56 16.92 25.70 5.89
C LEU A 56 17.74 24.66 6.67
N ASN A 57 17.21 23.46 6.86
CA ASN A 57 17.93 22.35 7.50
C ASN A 57 19.19 21.93 6.70
N THR A 58 19.14 22.07 5.37
CA THR A 58 20.28 21.78 4.49
C THR A 58 21.32 22.88 4.60
N LEU A 59 20.91 24.15 4.56
CA LEU A 59 21.78 25.30 4.76
C LEU A 59 22.50 25.24 6.11
N GLU A 60 21.78 25.00 7.21
CA GLU A 60 22.36 24.85 8.55
C GLU A 60 23.44 23.76 8.57
N THR A 61 23.16 22.63 7.94
CA THR A 61 24.12 21.51 7.89
C THR A 61 25.34 21.86 7.07
N LEU A 62 25.16 22.54 5.93
CA LEU A 62 26.28 23.00 5.14
C LEU A 62 27.12 24.02 5.91
N ALA A 63 26.51 24.90 6.70
CA ALA A 63 27.23 25.84 7.55
C ALA A 63 28.12 25.09 8.57
N VAL A 64 27.57 24.09 9.27
CA VAL A 64 28.31 23.27 10.23
C VAL A 64 29.45 22.50 9.54
N SER A 65 29.16 21.80 8.45
CA SER A 65 30.16 21.02 7.72
C SER A 65 31.25 21.90 7.09
N ALA A 66 30.89 23.05 6.53
CA ALA A 66 31.85 23.99 5.98
C ALA A 66 32.76 24.56 7.06
N THR A 67 32.23 24.85 8.24
CA THR A 67 33.02 25.31 9.40
C THR A 67 34.02 24.24 9.84
N GLN A 68 33.59 22.99 9.96
CA GLN A 68 34.46 21.85 10.32
C GLN A 68 35.57 21.62 9.29
N GLU A 69 35.24 21.71 8.00
CA GLU A 69 36.20 21.57 6.89
C GLU A 69 36.98 22.86 6.58
N LYS A 70 36.76 23.95 7.33
CA LYS A 70 37.36 25.27 7.12
C LYS A 70 37.21 25.80 5.69
N ARG A 71 36.02 25.62 5.09
CA ARG A 71 35.71 26.07 3.74
C ARG A 71 35.22 27.52 3.73
N ALA A 72 35.81 28.30 2.83
CA ALA A 72 35.39 29.68 2.57
C ALA A 72 34.17 29.76 1.63
N GLU A 73 33.94 28.71 0.82
CA GLU A 73 32.88 28.67 -0.19
C GLU A 73 32.25 27.28 -0.31
N ILE A 74 30.95 27.27 -0.55
CA ILE A 74 30.11 26.10 -0.85
C ILE A 74 30.01 25.99 -2.37
N THR A 75 30.79 25.06 -2.94
CA THR A 75 30.76 24.76 -4.38
C THR A 75 29.74 23.68 -4.72
N ASP A 76 29.28 23.62 -5.97
CA ASP A 76 28.32 22.63 -6.47
C ASP A 76 28.81 21.20 -6.30
N VAL A 77 30.12 20.99 -6.47
CA VAL A 77 30.79 19.70 -6.29
C VAL A 77 30.78 19.26 -4.82
N TRP A 78 31.11 20.18 -3.90
CA TRP A 78 31.13 19.85 -2.48
C TRP A 78 29.72 19.69 -1.91
N LEU A 79 28.78 20.52 -2.36
CA LEU A 79 27.37 20.39 -2.07
C LEU A 79 26.87 18.97 -2.38
N LEU A 80 27.20 18.40 -3.55
CA LEU A 80 26.83 17.02 -3.89
C LEU A 80 27.41 15.99 -2.94
N LYS A 81 28.64 16.18 -2.47
CA LYS A 81 29.26 15.27 -1.50
C LYS A 81 28.45 15.26 -0.19
N VAL A 82 28.13 16.44 0.34
CA VAL A 82 27.36 16.58 1.58
C VAL A 82 25.90 16.12 1.42
N LEU A 83 25.26 16.47 0.30
CA LEU A 83 23.90 16.04 -0.01
C LEU A 83 23.81 14.54 -0.28
N GLY A 84 24.77 13.95 -0.99
CA GLY A 84 24.81 12.52 -1.32
C GLY A 84 24.92 11.61 -0.09
N GLU A 85 25.58 12.08 0.97
CA GLU A 85 25.61 11.41 2.29
C GLU A 85 24.27 11.53 3.05
N ARG A 86 23.39 12.46 2.65
CA ARG A 86 22.13 12.80 3.32
C ARG A 86 20.86 12.44 2.56
N MET A 87 20.87 12.31 1.23
CA MET A 87 19.76 11.70 0.48
C MET A 87 19.50 10.27 0.95
N ARG A 88 20.53 9.57 1.43
CA ARG A 88 20.37 8.28 2.13
C ARG A 88 19.56 8.37 3.44
N ARG A 89 19.33 9.59 3.96
CA ARG A 89 18.59 9.88 5.20
C ARG A 89 17.28 10.63 4.95
N TYR A 90 16.77 10.64 3.71
CA TYR A 90 15.52 11.30 3.33
C TYR A 90 14.36 10.99 4.30
N ASP A 91 13.46 11.96 4.42
CA ASP A 91 12.36 12.10 5.38
C ASP A 91 11.45 10.86 5.49
N LYS A 92 11.93 9.87 6.26
CA LYS A 92 11.14 8.72 6.71
C LYS A 92 10.07 9.21 7.70
N GLY A 93 8.98 9.76 7.17
CA GLY A 93 7.79 10.11 7.96
C GLY A 93 7.10 11.43 7.63
N GLY A 94 7.57 12.21 6.65
CA GLY A 94 6.93 13.46 6.23
C GLY A 94 5.67 13.30 5.39
N GLU A 95 4.91 14.39 5.28
CA GLU A 95 3.68 14.51 4.48
C GLU A 95 3.89 14.12 3.02
N GLN A 96 4.96 14.64 2.39
CA GLN A 96 5.31 14.34 1.00
C GLN A 96 5.52 12.83 0.75
N PHE A 97 6.13 12.11 1.70
CA PHE A 97 6.31 10.66 1.60
C PHE A 97 4.97 9.93 1.56
N TYR A 98 4.04 10.31 2.46
CA TYR A 98 2.70 9.74 2.51
C TYR A 98 1.87 10.07 1.28
N ASP A 99 1.99 11.29 0.76
CA ASP A 99 1.30 11.70 -0.46
C ASP A 99 1.81 10.95 -1.69
N THR A 100 3.12 10.76 -1.80
CA THR A 100 3.72 10.05 -2.93
C THR A 100 3.31 8.57 -2.93
N ILE A 101 3.35 7.88 -1.78
CA ILE A 101 2.90 6.48 -1.71
C ILE A 101 1.38 6.34 -1.92
N SER A 102 0.62 7.36 -1.52
CA SER A 102 -0.81 7.46 -1.74
C SER A 102 -1.13 7.65 -3.23
N ALA A 103 -0.34 8.45 -3.94
CA ALA A 103 -0.43 8.65 -5.38
C ALA A 103 -0.06 7.38 -6.16
N LEU A 104 1.03 6.70 -5.79
CA LEU A 104 1.41 5.39 -6.34
C LEU A 104 0.24 4.39 -6.24
N HIS A 105 -0.29 4.22 -5.02
CA HIS A 105 -1.39 3.28 -4.76
C HIS A 105 -2.65 3.64 -5.57
N LYS A 106 -3.01 4.93 -5.64
CA LYS A 106 -4.16 5.39 -6.42
C LYS A 106 -3.96 5.20 -7.92
N SER A 107 -2.74 5.37 -8.43
CA SER A 107 -2.42 5.19 -9.85
C SER A 107 -2.52 3.71 -10.26
N VAL A 108 -1.97 2.80 -9.45
CA VAL A 108 -2.16 1.35 -9.62
C VAL A 108 -3.64 0.99 -9.60
N ARG A 109 -4.40 1.47 -8.61
CA ARG A 109 -5.84 1.23 -8.52
C ARG A 109 -6.64 1.84 -9.68
N GLY A 110 -6.22 3.01 -10.16
CA GLY A 110 -6.77 3.73 -11.30
C GLY A 110 -6.43 3.10 -12.65
N SER A 111 -5.56 2.09 -12.65
CA SER A 111 -5.07 1.41 -13.86
C SER A 111 -4.27 2.31 -14.79
N ASP A 112 -3.46 3.20 -14.21
CA ASP A 112 -2.52 4.07 -14.92
C ASP A 112 -1.08 3.57 -14.67
N PRO A 113 -0.50 2.78 -15.59
CA PRO A 113 0.84 2.22 -15.41
C PRO A 113 1.94 3.29 -15.49
N ASP A 114 1.75 4.34 -16.29
CA ASP A 114 2.74 5.41 -16.46
C ASP A 114 2.84 6.25 -15.18
N ALA A 115 1.69 6.69 -14.64
CA ALA A 115 1.66 7.41 -13.37
C ALA A 115 2.14 6.53 -12.21
N ALA A 116 1.79 5.25 -12.19
CA ALA A 116 2.25 4.33 -11.16
C ALA A 116 3.78 4.16 -11.21
N LEU A 117 4.36 3.98 -12.40
CA LEU A 117 5.81 3.88 -12.54
C LEU A 117 6.50 5.19 -12.13
N TYR A 118 5.97 6.34 -12.54
CA TYR A 118 6.47 7.65 -12.14
C TYR A 118 6.53 7.80 -10.61
N TRP A 119 5.45 7.48 -9.90
CA TRP A 119 5.41 7.61 -8.45
C TRP A 119 6.32 6.61 -7.72
N LEU A 120 6.46 5.38 -8.24
CA LEU A 120 7.44 4.44 -7.73
C LEU A 120 8.85 5.01 -7.84
N VAL A 121 9.24 5.45 -9.05
CA VAL A 121 10.59 5.97 -9.30
C VAL A 121 10.84 7.25 -8.49
N ARG A 122 9.86 8.15 -8.34
CA ARG A 122 10.04 9.33 -7.47
C ARG A 122 10.26 8.98 -6.01
N MET A 123 9.67 7.89 -5.51
CA MET A 123 9.94 7.42 -4.16
C MET A 123 11.34 6.83 -4.04
N LEU A 124 11.77 6.01 -5.00
CA LEU A 124 13.11 5.39 -5.01
C LEU A 124 14.21 6.45 -5.12
N ASP A 125 14.07 7.40 -6.06
CA ASP A 125 14.97 8.54 -6.22
C ASP A 125 14.99 9.44 -4.97
N GLY A 126 13.82 9.61 -4.35
CA GLY A 126 13.67 10.25 -3.04
C GLY A 126 14.21 9.45 -1.85
N GLY A 127 14.93 8.34 -2.05
CA GLY A 127 15.56 7.58 -0.97
C GLY A 127 14.60 6.76 -0.10
N ALA A 128 13.36 6.53 -0.55
CA ALA A 128 12.44 5.62 0.13
C ALA A 128 13.02 4.20 0.13
N ASP A 129 12.88 3.51 1.27
CA ASP A 129 13.29 2.11 1.36
C ASP A 129 12.47 1.25 0.37
N PRO A 130 13.08 0.56 -0.61
CA PRO A 130 12.34 -0.23 -1.59
C PRO A 130 11.57 -1.40 -0.95
N ARG A 131 11.98 -1.86 0.25
CA ARG A 131 11.19 -2.83 1.03
C ARG A 131 9.84 -2.28 1.46
N TYR A 132 9.75 -0.96 1.71
CA TYR A 132 8.47 -0.30 1.96
C TYR A 132 7.59 -0.33 0.71
N MET A 133 8.17 -0.15 -0.49
CA MET A 133 7.44 -0.29 -1.76
C MET A 133 6.91 -1.71 -1.92
N ALA A 134 7.76 -2.72 -1.75
CA ALA A 134 7.36 -4.13 -1.84
C ALA A 134 6.15 -4.46 -0.94
N ARG A 135 6.16 -4.00 0.33
CA ARG A 135 5.01 -4.16 1.24
C ARG A 135 3.72 -3.53 0.70
N ARG A 136 3.83 -2.37 0.04
CA ARG A 136 2.68 -1.65 -0.52
C ARG A 136 2.17 -2.34 -1.79
N LEU A 137 3.04 -2.92 -2.62
CA LEU A 137 2.63 -3.72 -3.78
C LEU A 137 1.89 -5.00 -3.37
N ILE A 138 2.40 -5.72 -2.36
CA ILE A 138 1.71 -6.87 -1.76
C ILE A 138 0.32 -6.47 -1.25
N ARG A 139 0.22 -5.28 -0.62
CA ARG A 139 -1.07 -4.76 -0.16
C ARG A 139 -2.02 -4.50 -1.33
N MET A 140 -1.58 -3.82 -2.38
CA MET A 140 -2.39 -3.55 -3.58
C MET A 140 -2.87 -4.84 -4.26
N ALA A 141 -2.00 -5.86 -4.36
CA ALA A 141 -2.35 -7.15 -4.94
C ALA A 141 -3.56 -7.80 -4.24
N SER A 142 -3.63 -7.73 -2.91
CA SER A 142 -4.74 -8.31 -2.15
C SER A 142 -5.97 -7.40 -2.03
N GLU A 143 -5.78 -6.07 -2.02
CA GLU A 143 -6.86 -5.09 -1.83
C GLU A 143 -7.57 -4.69 -3.11
N ASP A 144 -6.81 -4.47 -4.19
CA ASP A 144 -7.29 -3.82 -5.41
C ASP A 144 -7.38 -4.77 -6.62
N ILE A 145 -6.61 -5.86 -6.63
CA ILE A 145 -6.65 -6.91 -7.66
C ILE A 145 -7.48 -8.10 -7.17
N GLY A 146 -7.13 -8.64 -5.99
CA GLY A 146 -7.91 -9.68 -5.32
C GLY A 146 -8.07 -10.95 -6.16
N LEU A 147 -9.29 -11.51 -6.19
CA LEU A 147 -9.57 -12.73 -6.95
C LEU A 147 -9.83 -12.48 -8.44
N ALA A 148 -9.87 -11.22 -8.90
CA ALA A 148 -9.94 -10.95 -10.34
C ALA A 148 -8.65 -11.39 -11.05
N ASP A 149 -7.50 -11.33 -10.36
CA ASP A 149 -6.29 -12.05 -10.76
C ASP A 149 -5.45 -12.49 -9.54
N PRO A 150 -5.65 -13.73 -9.05
CA PRO A 150 -4.95 -14.23 -7.85
C PRO A 150 -3.43 -14.30 -7.98
N ARG A 151 -2.88 -14.29 -9.20
CA ARG A 151 -1.43 -14.37 -9.44
C ARG A 151 -0.70 -13.09 -9.01
N ALA A 152 -1.41 -11.96 -8.95
CA ALA A 152 -0.87 -10.67 -8.53
C ALA A 152 -0.16 -10.73 -7.18
N LEU A 153 -0.70 -11.50 -6.21
CA LEU A 153 -0.08 -11.63 -4.89
C LEU A 153 1.25 -12.36 -4.97
N ARG A 154 1.32 -13.45 -5.76
CA ARG A 154 2.56 -14.19 -5.97
C ARG A 154 3.60 -13.33 -6.67
N LEU A 155 3.23 -12.63 -7.74
CA LEU A 155 4.15 -11.71 -8.43
C LEU A 155 4.71 -10.62 -7.50
N ALA A 156 3.88 -10.05 -6.63
CA ALA A 156 4.34 -9.06 -5.65
C ALA A 156 5.28 -9.64 -4.59
N LEU A 157 5.09 -10.89 -4.18
CA LEU A 157 6.00 -11.60 -3.28
C LEU A 157 7.33 -11.93 -3.98
N ASP A 158 7.26 -12.41 -5.22
CA ASP A 158 8.45 -12.77 -6.00
C ASP A 158 9.28 -11.52 -6.31
N ALA A 159 8.66 -10.39 -6.64
CA ALA A 159 9.35 -9.12 -6.80
C ALA A 159 10.05 -8.65 -5.50
N ALA A 160 9.42 -8.86 -4.35
CA ALA A 160 10.04 -8.58 -3.06
C ALA A 160 11.25 -9.48 -2.81
N GLU A 161 11.14 -10.78 -3.12
CA GLU A 161 12.23 -11.75 -2.96
C GLU A 161 13.40 -11.46 -3.92
N VAL A 162 13.11 -11.10 -5.17
CA VAL A 162 14.12 -10.67 -6.14
C VAL A 162 14.86 -9.44 -5.62
N TYR A 163 14.14 -8.45 -5.06
CA TYR A 163 14.78 -7.29 -4.45
C TYR A 163 15.67 -7.67 -3.25
N GLU A 164 15.25 -8.58 -2.37
CA GLU A 164 16.11 -9.04 -1.26
C GLU A 164 17.38 -9.74 -1.74
N ARG A 165 17.34 -10.40 -2.90
CA ARG A 165 18.50 -11.10 -3.49
C ARG A 165 19.45 -10.18 -4.24
N LEU A 166 18.92 -9.19 -4.98
CA LEU A 166 19.70 -8.35 -5.89
C LEU A 166 20.02 -6.96 -5.31
N GLY A 167 19.17 -6.41 -4.45
CA GLY A 167 19.33 -5.05 -3.92
C GLY A 167 19.18 -3.95 -4.99
N THR A 168 19.56 -2.73 -4.64
CA THR A 168 19.58 -1.59 -5.58
C THR A 168 20.90 -1.57 -6.37
N PRO A 169 20.88 -1.31 -7.69
CA PRO A 169 19.70 -0.99 -8.52
C PRO A 169 18.97 -2.20 -9.14
N GLU A 170 19.60 -3.37 -9.26
CA GLU A 170 19.10 -4.47 -10.11
C GLU A 170 17.73 -5.01 -9.67
N GLY A 171 17.47 -5.08 -8.37
CA GLY A 171 16.21 -5.53 -7.79
C GLY A 171 15.06 -4.53 -7.91
N GLU A 172 15.34 -3.25 -8.16
CA GLU A 172 14.30 -2.22 -8.32
C GLU A 172 13.49 -2.44 -9.60
N LEU A 173 14.11 -3.02 -10.63
CA LEU A 173 13.42 -3.36 -11.87
C LEU A 173 12.30 -4.39 -11.66
N ALA A 174 12.49 -5.35 -10.74
CA ALA A 174 11.43 -6.30 -10.38
C ALA A 174 10.25 -5.63 -9.67
N LEU A 175 10.51 -4.60 -8.86
CA LEU A 175 9.45 -3.79 -8.25
C LEU A 175 8.70 -2.96 -9.30
N ALA A 176 9.41 -2.42 -10.28
CA ALA A 176 8.82 -1.69 -11.40
C ALA A 176 7.94 -2.61 -12.27
N GLU A 177 8.42 -3.81 -12.61
CA GLU A 177 7.66 -4.82 -13.33
C GLU A 177 6.36 -5.17 -12.57
N CYS A 178 6.45 -5.38 -11.26
CA CYS A 178 5.29 -5.66 -10.42
C CYS A 178 4.30 -4.49 -10.42
N VAL A 179 4.76 -3.23 -10.29
CA VAL A 179 3.89 -2.05 -10.34
C VAL A 179 3.10 -1.99 -11.65
N VAL A 180 3.77 -2.19 -12.78
CA VAL A 180 3.13 -2.16 -14.10
C VAL A 180 2.09 -3.28 -14.21
N TYR A 181 2.43 -4.50 -13.79
CA TYR A 181 1.49 -5.62 -13.77
C TYR A 181 0.24 -5.31 -12.95
N LEU A 182 0.41 -4.81 -11.71
CA LEU A 182 -0.72 -4.48 -10.84
C LEU A 182 -1.58 -3.36 -11.43
N ALA A 183 -0.95 -2.38 -12.09
CA ALA A 183 -1.66 -1.29 -12.76
C ALA A 183 -2.52 -1.81 -13.91
N VAL A 184 -2.09 -2.79 -14.70
CA VAL A 184 -2.89 -3.31 -15.82
C VAL A 184 -3.78 -4.51 -15.46
N ALA A 185 -3.61 -5.11 -14.29
CA ALA A 185 -4.39 -6.26 -13.86
C ALA A 185 -5.90 -5.92 -13.68
N PRO A 186 -6.80 -6.89 -13.92
CA PRO A 186 -8.22 -6.75 -13.61
C PRO A 186 -8.44 -6.39 -12.14
N LYS A 187 -9.19 -5.31 -11.86
CA LYS A 187 -9.39 -4.82 -10.49
C LYS A 187 -10.57 -5.50 -9.80
N SER A 188 -10.39 -5.90 -8.55
CA SER A 188 -11.46 -6.29 -7.63
C SER A 188 -11.08 -6.02 -6.19
N ASN A 189 -11.94 -5.26 -5.50
CA ASN A 189 -11.94 -5.15 -4.05
C ASN A 189 -13.05 -5.98 -3.39
N ALA A 190 -13.63 -6.96 -4.10
CA ALA A 190 -14.75 -7.76 -3.62
C ALA A 190 -14.41 -8.53 -2.34
N VAL A 191 -13.22 -9.14 -2.28
CA VAL A 191 -12.72 -9.83 -1.08
C VAL A 191 -12.48 -8.85 0.07
N TYR A 192 -11.87 -7.70 -0.21
CA TYR A 192 -11.64 -6.65 0.80
C TYR A 192 -12.95 -6.17 1.42
N LYS A 193 -13.96 -5.89 0.59
CA LYS A 193 -15.31 -5.51 1.05
C LYS A 193 -15.98 -6.64 1.85
N ALA A 194 -15.90 -7.87 1.36
CA ALA A 194 -16.48 -9.04 2.03
C ALA A 194 -15.88 -9.24 3.43
N PHE A 195 -14.56 -9.15 3.55
CA PHE A 195 -13.87 -9.30 4.83
C PHE A 195 -14.24 -8.19 5.82
N ASN A 196 -14.29 -6.93 5.37
CA ASN A 196 -14.69 -5.82 6.24
C ASN A 196 -16.16 -5.91 6.66
N ALA A 197 -17.05 -6.36 5.76
CA ALA A 197 -18.46 -6.59 6.08
C ALA A 197 -18.62 -7.73 7.11
N ALA A 198 -17.89 -8.84 6.94
CA ALA A 198 -17.89 -9.95 7.89
C ALA A 198 -17.35 -9.52 9.27
N LYS A 199 -16.25 -8.75 9.31
CA LYS A 199 -15.71 -8.18 10.56
C LYS A 199 -16.72 -7.26 11.26
N ALA A 200 -17.38 -6.39 10.50
CA ALA A 200 -18.38 -5.48 11.04
C ALA A 200 -19.59 -6.25 11.59
N PHE A 201 -20.05 -7.28 10.86
CA PHE A 201 -21.15 -8.15 11.27
C PHE A 201 -20.81 -8.87 12.58
N VAL A 202 -19.68 -9.57 12.65
CA VAL A 202 -19.27 -10.32 13.85
C VAL A 202 -19.06 -9.41 15.06
N LYS A 203 -18.64 -8.16 14.86
CA LYS A 203 -18.51 -7.17 15.95
C LYS A 203 -19.86 -6.77 16.55
N GLN A 204 -20.94 -6.84 15.76
CA GLN A 204 -22.30 -6.44 16.17
C GLN A 204 -23.18 -7.65 16.56
N ASP A 205 -22.83 -8.84 16.07
CA ASP A 205 -23.55 -10.08 16.34
C ASP A 205 -23.12 -10.71 17.68
N GLY A 206 -24.02 -11.46 18.30
CA GLY A 206 -23.68 -12.25 19.48
C GLY A 206 -22.84 -13.48 19.12
N THR A 207 -22.18 -14.08 20.12
CA THR A 207 -21.47 -15.34 19.93
C THR A 207 -22.47 -16.46 19.63
N ARG A 208 -22.57 -16.88 18.37
CA ARG A 208 -23.40 -18.01 17.94
C ARG A 208 -22.63 -19.33 18.06
N PRO A 209 -23.28 -20.44 18.45
CA PRO A 209 -22.63 -21.73 18.48
C PRO A 209 -22.34 -22.24 17.05
N VAL A 210 -21.26 -23.00 16.92
CA VAL A 210 -21.00 -23.80 15.71
C VAL A 210 -22.09 -24.88 15.59
N PRO A 211 -22.75 -25.05 14.42
CA PRO A 211 -23.70 -26.13 14.16
C PRO A 211 -23.14 -27.50 14.52
N MET A 212 -23.97 -28.38 15.08
CA MET A 212 -23.53 -29.68 15.62
C MET A 212 -22.78 -30.53 14.59
N HIS A 213 -23.27 -30.57 13.36
CA HIS A 213 -22.69 -31.33 12.25
C HIS A 213 -21.34 -30.78 11.76
N LEU A 214 -20.94 -29.57 12.17
CA LEU A 214 -19.63 -28.98 11.84
C LEU A 214 -18.64 -29.05 13.01
N ARG A 215 -19.06 -29.53 14.18
CA ARG A 215 -18.18 -29.65 15.35
C ARG A 215 -17.23 -30.83 15.19
N ASN A 216 -16.01 -30.65 15.67
CA ASN A 216 -15.06 -31.74 15.82
C ASN A 216 -15.45 -32.62 17.03
N ALA A 217 -15.28 -33.95 16.91
CA ALA A 217 -15.60 -34.92 17.96
C ALA A 217 -14.39 -35.82 18.33
N PRO A 218 -13.28 -35.24 18.82
CA PRO A 218 -12.06 -35.99 19.09
C PRO A 218 -12.17 -36.91 20.32
N THR A 219 -13.04 -36.60 21.30
CA THR A 219 -13.18 -37.39 22.53
C THR A 219 -14.39 -38.31 22.48
N LYS A 220 -14.38 -39.38 23.30
CA LYS A 220 -15.52 -40.29 23.44
C LYS A 220 -16.79 -39.57 23.89
N LEU A 221 -16.67 -38.69 24.89
CA LEU A 221 -17.78 -37.87 25.38
C LEU A 221 -18.38 -37.00 24.27
N MET A 222 -17.55 -36.37 23.42
CA MET A 222 -18.06 -35.53 22.32
C MET A 222 -18.84 -36.36 21.28
N LYS A 223 -18.42 -37.60 21.00
CA LYS A 223 -19.16 -38.51 20.12
C LYS A 223 -20.49 -38.94 20.74
N GLU A 224 -20.51 -39.21 22.04
CA GLU A 224 -21.73 -39.50 22.80
C GLU A 224 -22.71 -38.32 22.81
N LEU A 225 -22.18 -37.08 22.76
CA LEU A 225 -22.96 -35.85 22.61
C LEU A 225 -23.32 -35.51 21.15
N ASP A 226 -23.18 -36.46 20.22
CA ASP A 226 -23.52 -36.30 18.80
C ASP A 226 -22.72 -35.19 18.06
N TYR A 227 -21.54 -34.79 18.55
CA TYR A 227 -20.70 -33.82 17.84
C TYR A 227 -20.30 -34.38 16.48
N GLY A 228 -20.45 -33.58 15.42
CA GLY A 228 -20.16 -33.99 14.05
C GLY A 228 -21.17 -34.97 13.44
N LYS A 229 -22.21 -35.39 14.18
CA LYS A 229 -23.28 -36.23 13.63
C LYS A 229 -24.04 -35.47 12.55
N GLY A 230 -24.35 -36.16 11.45
CA GLY A 230 -25.00 -35.56 10.28
C GLY A 230 -24.05 -34.74 9.40
N TYR A 231 -22.74 -34.74 9.68
CA TYR A 231 -21.77 -34.14 8.76
C TYR A 231 -21.81 -34.81 7.40
N ARG A 232 -22.04 -34.02 6.37
CA ARG A 232 -21.99 -34.45 4.97
C ARG A 232 -20.60 -34.19 4.40
N TYR A 233 -19.85 -35.26 4.15
CA TYR A 233 -18.53 -35.17 3.55
C TYR A 233 -18.64 -34.93 2.05
N ALA A 234 -18.44 -33.68 1.62
CA ALA A 234 -18.76 -33.23 0.27
C ALA A 234 -18.05 -34.03 -0.84
N HIS A 235 -16.86 -34.59 -0.59
CA HIS A 235 -16.11 -35.38 -1.57
C HIS A 235 -16.79 -36.71 -1.94
N ASP A 236 -17.63 -37.25 -1.07
CA ASP A 236 -18.39 -38.48 -1.33
C ASP A 236 -19.72 -38.17 -2.06
N GLU A 237 -20.03 -36.90 -2.30
CA GLU A 237 -21.24 -36.46 -2.98
C GLU A 237 -21.00 -36.06 -4.43
N ALA A 238 -22.08 -36.02 -5.20
CA ALA A 238 -22.04 -35.67 -6.62
C ALA A 238 -21.33 -34.33 -6.86
N ASP A 239 -20.31 -34.36 -7.73
CA ASP A 239 -19.42 -33.25 -8.08
C ASP A 239 -18.62 -32.65 -6.91
N GLY A 240 -18.47 -33.39 -5.80
CA GLY A 240 -17.75 -32.90 -4.63
C GLY A 240 -18.50 -31.79 -3.88
N PHE A 241 -19.84 -31.77 -3.90
CA PHE A 241 -20.66 -30.71 -3.32
C PHE A 241 -21.91 -31.22 -2.60
N ALA A 242 -21.97 -30.98 -1.29
CA ALA A 242 -23.12 -31.28 -0.44
C ALA A 242 -24.26 -30.28 -0.64
N ALA A 243 -25.03 -30.44 -1.71
CA ALA A 243 -26.13 -29.54 -2.05
C ALA A 243 -27.19 -29.49 -0.92
N GLY A 244 -27.64 -28.28 -0.58
CA GLY A 244 -28.62 -28.03 0.49
C GLY A 244 -28.01 -27.81 1.87
N GLU A 245 -26.75 -28.23 2.09
CA GLU A 245 -26.03 -28.11 3.35
C GLU A 245 -25.92 -26.65 3.83
N ARG A 246 -25.90 -26.45 5.15
CA ARG A 246 -25.81 -25.15 5.79
C ARG A 246 -24.57 -25.07 6.67
N TYR A 247 -23.66 -24.17 6.29
CA TYR A 247 -22.40 -23.93 7.00
C TYR A 247 -22.44 -22.77 8.01
N LEU A 248 -23.49 -21.94 7.95
CA LEU A 248 -23.71 -20.86 8.90
C LEU A 248 -24.45 -21.37 10.14
N PRO A 249 -24.36 -20.67 11.29
CA PRO A 249 -25.17 -20.98 12.46
C PRO A 249 -26.65 -21.22 12.15
N GLU A 250 -27.27 -22.10 12.91
CA GLU A 250 -28.71 -22.35 12.83
C GLU A 250 -29.50 -21.04 13.01
N GLY A 251 -30.56 -20.87 12.22
CA GLY A 251 -31.38 -19.66 12.21
C GLY A 251 -30.70 -18.40 11.62
N MET A 252 -29.41 -18.42 11.28
CA MET A 252 -28.74 -17.25 10.68
C MET A 252 -29.13 -17.08 9.21
N ALA A 253 -29.54 -15.88 8.80
CA ALA A 253 -29.74 -15.57 7.39
C ALA A 253 -28.40 -15.55 6.63
N ALA A 254 -28.39 -15.92 5.36
CA ALA A 254 -27.17 -15.85 4.55
C ALA A 254 -26.76 -14.38 4.33
N PRO A 255 -25.57 -13.95 4.78
CA PRO A 255 -25.20 -12.54 4.77
C PRO A 255 -24.73 -12.03 3.40
N GLY A 256 -24.34 -12.93 2.49
CA GLY A 256 -23.92 -12.56 1.13
C GLY A 256 -22.73 -11.59 1.09
N PHE A 257 -21.75 -11.79 1.98
CA PHE A 257 -20.58 -10.91 2.13
C PHE A 257 -19.75 -10.82 0.85
N TYR A 258 -19.43 -11.95 0.24
CA TYR A 258 -18.64 -12.01 -0.98
C TYR A 258 -19.52 -11.89 -2.22
N ARG A 259 -19.28 -10.85 -3.00
CA ARG A 259 -20.00 -10.52 -4.23
C ARG A 259 -18.98 -10.31 -5.36
N PRO A 260 -18.65 -11.36 -6.14
CA PRO A 260 -17.65 -11.25 -7.19
C PRO A 260 -18.08 -10.25 -8.26
N VAL A 261 -17.10 -9.60 -8.89
CA VAL A 261 -17.28 -8.65 -9.99
C VAL A 261 -17.07 -9.32 -11.34
N GLN A 262 -17.61 -8.72 -12.41
CA GLN A 262 -17.49 -9.23 -13.78
C GLN A 262 -16.15 -8.86 -14.42
N ARG A 263 -15.03 -9.19 -13.76
CA ARG A 263 -13.66 -8.89 -14.23
C ARG A 263 -12.73 -10.06 -13.92
N GLY A 264 -11.84 -10.38 -14.86
CA GLY A 264 -10.83 -11.42 -14.69
C GLY A 264 -11.43 -12.78 -14.28
N LEU A 265 -10.76 -13.48 -13.38
CA LEU A 265 -11.18 -14.80 -12.91
C LEU A 265 -12.49 -14.76 -12.09
N GLU A 266 -12.86 -13.61 -11.54
CA GLU A 266 -14.11 -13.49 -10.78
C GLU A 266 -15.36 -13.71 -11.63
N ILE A 267 -15.29 -13.61 -12.96
CA ILE A 267 -16.37 -14.01 -13.87
C ILE A 267 -16.71 -15.50 -13.67
N LYS A 268 -15.69 -16.38 -13.73
CA LYS A 268 -15.88 -17.83 -13.53
C LYS A 268 -16.26 -18.17 -12.09
N ILE A 269 -15.74 -17.42 -11.12
CA ILE A 269 -16.14 -17.58 -9.72
C ILE A 269 -17.63 -17.23 -9.55
N ALA A 270 -18.10 -16.15 -10.17
CA ALA A 270 -19.50 -15.76 -10.15
C ALA A 270 -20.39 -16.82 -10.79
N ASP A 271 -19.99 -17.38 -11.94
CA ASP A 271 -20.71 -18.47 -12.61
C ASP A 271 -20.83 -19.69 -11.69
N LYS A 272 -19.71 -20.11 -11.08
CA LYS A 272 -19.70 -21.24 -10.14
C LYS A 272 -20.61 -20.98 -8.94
N LEU A 273 -20.56 -19.80 -8.34
CA LEU A 273 -21.39 -19.47 -7.17
C LEU A 273 -22.89 -19.44 -7.50
N ARG A 274 -23.28 -19.02 -8.71
CA ARG A 274 -24.68 -19.08 -9.15
C ARG A 274 -25.14 -20.54 -9.30
N ALA A 275 -24.37 -21.38 -9.98
CA ALA A 275 -24.70 -22.80 -10.13
C ALA A 275 -24.80 -23.54 -8.78
N LEU A 276 -23.88 -23.27 -7.85
CA LEU A 276 -23.94 -23.85 -6.50
C LEU A 276 -25.16 -23.36 -5.71
N LYS A 277 -25.55 -22.09 -5.89
CA LYS A 277 -26.75 -21.55 -5.26
C LYS A 277 -28.01 -22.22 -5.80
N GLU A 278 -28.14 -22.38 -7.11
CA GLU A 278 -29.28 -23.08 -7.73
C GLU A 278 -29.40 -24.52 -7.22
N ARG A 279 -28.28 -25.26 -7.12
CA ARG A 279 -28.26 -26.61 -6.55
C ARG A 279 -28.68 -26.63 -5.08
N ASN A 280 -28.28 -25.64 -4.29
CA ASN A 280 -28.72 -25.52 -2.90
C ASN A 280 -30.22 -25.24 -2.80
N ASP A 281 -30.76 -24.41 -3.69
CA ASP A 281 -32.17 -24.03 -3.68
C ASP A 281 -33.06 -25.21 -4.16
N GLN A 282 -32.56 -26.07 -5.05
CA GLN A 282 -33.26 -27.30 -5.49
C GLN A 282 -33.24 -28.43 -4.46
N ALA A 283 -32.23 -28.46 -3.58
CA ALA A 283 -32.05 -29.51 -2.59
C ALA A 283 -32.76 -29.23 -1.24
N ARG A 284 -33.41 -28.07 -1.09
CA ARG A 284 -34.12 -27.63 0.11
C ARG A 284 -35.63 -27.61 -0.13
#